data_AF-A0A1Q9DJ02-F1
#
_entry.id   AF-A0A1Q9DJ02-F1
#
_cell.length_a   1.000
_cell.length_b   1.000
_cell.length_c   1.000
_cell.angle_alpha   90.00
_cell.angle_beta   90.00
_cell.angle_gamma   90.00
#
_symmetry.space_group_name_H-M   'P 1'
#
loop_
_entity.id
_entity.type
_entity.pdbx_description
1 polymer ?
#
loop_
_entity_poly.entity_id
_entity_poly.type
_entity_poly.pdbx_seq_one_letter_code
_entity_poly.pdbx_strand_id
1 'polypeptide(L)'
;MEELHLDVQISQARVGEGEHPVLYPTSWIKAIDRFSLWDTLFGTEDFAAGQNMLEDFWDKFSRIHSDFEGLQHGIDARRLVPIYIHGDEGQHYKRNAVMVLQFQSVLGRGTSRLSEARQGDVFGNEQGYYVNQKGVTLRTRLLFSVMPKEQYAHSAQTLEDLCERLCEDLKSAFLDGVQLMDGSKLHLA
;
A
#
# COMPACT_ATOMS: atom_id res chain seq x y z
N MET A 1 -23.74 12.61 15.70
CA MET A 1 -22.45 12.93 15.06
C MET A 1 -21.97 11.65 14.43
N GLU A 2 -21.98 11.56 13.10
CA GLU A 2 -21.28 10.47 12.43
C GLU A 2 -19.77 10.65 12.67
N GLU A 3 -19.10 9.58 13.06
CA GLU A 3 -17.65 9.56 13.22
C GLU A 3 -17.01 9.65 11.84
N LEU A 4 -16.35 10.77 11.56
CA LEU A 4 -15.65 11.04 10.29
C LEU A 4 -14.26 10.38 10.22
N HIS A 5 -14.01 9.33 11.00
CA HIS A 5 -12.71 8.65 11.05
C HIS A 5 -12.86 7.19 10.62
N LEU A 6 -11.90 6.71 9.83
CA LEU A 6 -11.75 5.29 9.55
C LEU A 6 -11.07 4.64 10.77
N ASP A 7 -11.72 3.67 11.40
CA ASP A 7 -11.17 2.94 12.55
C ASP A 7 -10.08 1.96 12.09
N VAL A 8 -8.90 2.51 11.80
CA VAL A 8 -7.69 1.75 11.51
C VAL A 8 -6.89 1.61 12.81
N GLN A 9 -6.53 0.37 13.16
CA GLN A 9 -5.78 0.09 14.37
C GLN A 9 -4.40 0.74 14.33
N ILE A 10 -4.16 1.68 15.25
CA ILE A 10 -2.84 2.24 15.53
C ILE A 10 -2.13 1.34 16.55
N SER A 11 -0.92 0.91 16.21
CA SER A 11 -0.04 0.13 17.09
C SER A 11 1.09 1.00 17.64
N GLN A 12 1.69 0.56 18.74
CA GLN A 12 2.96 1.10 19.25
C GLN A 12 4.08 0.14 18.87
N ALA A 13 5.10 0.65 18.20
CA ALA A 13 6.27 -0.10 17.82
C ALA A 13 7.48 0.36 18.61
N ARG A 14 8.30 -0.58 19.07
CA ARG A 14 9.59 -0.29 19.69
C ARG A 14 10.55 0.23 18.62
N VAL A 15 10.99 1.47 18.78
CA VAL A 15 11.84 2.19 17.83
C VAL A 15 12.85 3.02 18.62
N GLY A 16 14.15 2.75 18.43
CA GLY A 16 15.21 3.30 19.27
C GLY A 16 14.98 2.98 20.75
N GLU A 17 15.01 4.01 21.59
CA GLU A 17 14.83 3.87 23.04
C GLU A 17 13.36 3.91 23.49
N GLY A 18 12.41 4.14 22.57
CA GLY A 18 11.01 4.43 22.89
C GLY A 18 9.99 3.62 22.11
N GLU A 19 8.72 3.95 22.34
CA GLU A 19 7.58 3.49 21.54
C GLU A 19 7.20 4.59 20.53
N HIS A 20 6.81 4.16 19.32
CA HIS A 20 6.41 5.05 18.25
C HIS A 20 5.11 4.57 17.60
N PRO A 21 4.14 5.46 17.30
CA PRO A 21 2.88 5.07 16.69
C PRO A 21 3.07 4.66 15.23
N VAL A 22 2.45 3.54 14.86
CA VAL A 22 2.46 3.00 13.49
C VAL A 22 1.08 2.51 13.09
N LEU A 23 0.79 2.65 11.80
CA LEU A 23 -0.39 2.14 11.12
C LEU A 23 0.08 1.07 10.13
N TYR A 24 0.19 -0.16 10.62
CA TYR A 24 0.73 -1.26 9.82
C TYR A 24 -0.08 -1.48 8.52
N PRO A 25 0.58 -1.79 7.39
CA PRO A 25 -0.10 -2.25 6.17
C PRO A 25 -1.16 -3.32 6.44
N THR A 26 -0.89 -4.31 7.30
CA THR A 26 -1.88 -5.34 7.66
C THR A 26 -3.12 -4.75 8.35
N SER A 27 -2.97 -3.73 9.21
CA SER A 27 -4.09 -3.00 9.82
C SER A 27 -4.93 -2.26 8.80
N TRP A 28 -4.29 -1.64 7.80
CA TRP A 28 -4.99 -0.99 6.69
C TRP A 28 -5.79 -1.97 5.85
N ILE A 29 -5.22 -3.12 5.49
CA ILE A 29 -5.95 -4.14 4.70
C ILE A 29 -7.17 -4.65 5.46
N LYS A 30 -7.05 -4.90 6.76
CA LYS A 30 -8.20 -5.28 7.61
C LYS A 30 -9.28 -4.20 7.65
N ALA A 31 -8.90 -2.93 7.70
CA ALA A 31 -9.86 -1.83 7.67
C ALA A 31 -10.54 -1.70 6.29
N ILE A 32 -9.77 -1.80 5.21
CA ILE A 32 -10.29 -1.76 3.84
C ILE A 32 -11.33 -2.85 3.62
N ASP A 33 -11.03 -4.07 4.06
CA ASP A 33 -11.95 -5.21 3.99
C ASP A 33 -13.21 -4.96 4.84
N ARG A 34 -13.02 -4.59 6.13
CA ARG A 34 -14.13 -4.29 7.06
C ARG A 34 -15.11 -3.26 6.51
N PHE A 35 -14.60 -2.22 5.85
CA PHE A 35 -15.39 -1.10 5.34
C PHE A 35 -15.67 -1.18 3.82
N SER A 36 -15.31 -2.29 3.16
CA SER A 36 -15.48 -2.50 1.71
C SER A 36 -14.89 -1.39 0.83
N LEU A 37 -13.73 -0.84 1.24
CA LEU A 37 -13.05 0.28 0.57
C LEU A 37 -12.07 -0.20 -0.52
N TRP A 38 -12.47 -1.21 -1.29
CA TRP A 38 -11.61 -1.86 -2.29
C TRP A 38 -11.13 -0.93 -3.40
N ASP A 39 -11.85 0.17 -3.62
CA ASP A 39 -11.49 1.24 -4.52
C ASP A 39 -10.16 1.93 -4.16
N THR A 40 -9.74 1.81 -2.90
CA THR A 40 -8.45 2.27 -2.38
C THR A 40 -7.29 1.44 -2.95
N LEU A 41 -7.48 0.14 -3.16
CA LEU A 41 -6.46 -0.78 -3.67
C LEU A 41 -6.53 -0.97 -5.18
N PHE A 42 -7.74 -0.99 -5.75
CA PHE A 42 -7.93 -1.40 -7.14
C PHE A 42 -8.46 -0.27 -8.04
N GLY A 43 -8.92 0.84 -7.45
CA GLY A 43 -9.64 1.88 -8.20
C GLY A 43 -11.09 1.50 -8.56
N THR A 44 -11.56 0.34 -8.11
CA THR A 44 -12.93 -0.17 -8.23
C THR A 44 -13.42 -0.74 -6.90
N GLU A 45 -14.70 -0.59 -6.59
CA GLU A 45 -15.32 -1.16 -5.38
C GLU A 45 -15.59 -2.68 -5.54
N ASP A 46 -15.60 -3.19 -6.77
CA ASP A 46 -15.77 -4.60 -7.06
C ASP A 46 -14.47 -5.38 -6.81
N PHE A 47 -14.47 -6.15 -5.72
CA PHE A 47 -13.34 -6.98 -5.33
C PHE A 47 -12.97 -8.02 -6.41
N ALA A 48 -13.97 -8.67 -7.02
CA ALA A 48 -13.72 -9.70 -8.04
C ALA A 48 -13.12 -9.09 -9.32
N ALA A 49 -13.56 -7.88 -9.69
CA ALA A 49 -12.91 -7.12 -10.74
C ALA A 49 -11.43 -6.85 -10.37
N GLY A 50 -11.17 -6.36 -9.15
CA GLY A 50 -9.82 -6.16 -8.62
C GLY A 50 -8.93 -7.41 -8.72
N GLN A 51 -9.47 -8.59 -8.38
CA GLN A 51 -8.74 -9.85 -8.50
C GLN A 51 -8.33 -10.19 -9.93
N ASN A 52 -9.19 -9.92 -10.92
CA ASN A 52 -8.84 -10.08 -12.33
C ASN A 52 -7.73 -9.09 -12.75
N MET A 53 -7.71 -7.88 -12.17
CA MET A 53 -6.63 -6.90 -12.40
C MET A 53 -5.28 -7.41 -11.85
N LEU A 54 -5.29 -8.06 -10.69
CA LEU A 54 -4.08 -8.64 -10.11
C LEU A 54 -3.52 -9.77 -10.98
N GLU A 55 -4.37 -10.68 -11.44
CA GLU A 55 -3.96 -11.78 -12.33
C GLU A 55 -3.31 -11.27 -13.62
N ASP A 56 -3.95 -10.30 -14.29
CA ASP A 56 -3.42 -9.69 -15.51
C ASP A 56 -2.11 -8.92 -15.26
N PHE A 57 -2.01 -8.20 -14.14
CA PHE A 57 -0.77 -7.53 -13.74
C PHE A 57 0.38 -8.52 -13.60
N TRP A 58 0.18 -9.62 -12.86
CA TRP A 58 1.24 -10.59 -12.60
C TRP A 58 1.61 -11.44 -13.82
N ASP A 59 0.65 -11.78 -14.68
CA ASP A 59 0.94 -12.41 -15.98
C ASP A 59 1.85 -11.51 -16.84
N LYS A 60 1.56 -10.20 -16.89
CA LYS A 60 2.39 -9.24 -17.63
C LYS A 60 3.74 -8.98 -16.96
N PHE A 61 3.75 -8.81 -15.64
CA PHE A 61 4.95 -8.52 -14.87
C PHE A 61 5.96 -9.68 -14.97
N SER A 62 5.51 -10.92 -14.79
CA SER A 62 6.37 -12.12 -14.86
C SER A 62 7.02 -12.35 -16.23
N ARG A 63 6.42 -11.85 -17.31
CA ARG A 63 7.02 -11.89 -18.67
C ARG A 63 8.21 -10.95 -18.82
N ILE A 64 8.24 -9.86 -18.04
CA ILE A 64 9.30 -8.84 -18.08
C ILE A 64 10.33 -9.11 -16.97
N HIS A 65 9.85 -9.54 -15.80
CA HIS A 65 10.62 -9.83 -14.60
C HIS A 65 10.45 -11.32 -14.25
N SER A 66 11.03 -12.19 -15.08
CA SER A 66 10.96 -13.65 -14.90
C SER A 66 11.70 -14.15 -13.66
N ASP A 67 12.52 -13.30 -13.07
CA ASP A 67 13.27 -13.50 -11.82
C ASP A 67 12.45 -13.17 -10.56
N PHE A 68 11.21 -12.67 -10.71
CA PHE A 68 10.35 -12.42 -9.56
C PHE A 68 9.91 -13.73 -8.90
N GLU A 69 10.56 -14.07 -7.79
CA GLU A 69 10.29 -15.30 -7.03
C GLU A 69 8.98 -15.24 -6.24
N GLY A 70 8.31 -14.09 -6.19
CA GLY A 70 7.17 -13.91 -5.29
C GLY A 70 5.99 -14.86 -5.58
N LEU A 71 5.74 -15.18 -6.85
CA LEU A 71 4.73 -16.15 -7.27
C LEU A 71 5.18 -17.61 -7.06
N GLN A 72 6.48 -17.86 -6.86
CA GLN A 72 7.02 -19.20 -6.63
C GLN A 72 6.68 -19.74 -5.23
N HIS A 73 6.20 -18.88 -4.32
CA HIS A 73 5.69 -19.26 -3.00
C HIS A 73 4.31 -19.94 -3.04
N GLY A 74 3.74 -20.20 -4.23
CA GLY A 74 2.42 -20.81 -4.38
C GLY A 74 1.26 -19.87 -4.01
N ILE A 75 1.53 -18.56 -3.96
CA ILE A 75 0.53 -17.53 -3.69
C ILE A 75 -0.29 -17.33 -4.97
N ASP A 76 -1.61 -17.35 -4.83
CA ASP A 76 -2.54 -17.03 -5.93
C ASP A 76 -2.32 -15.58 -6.39
N ALA A 77 -2.01 -15.40 -7.68
CA ALA A 77 -1.80 -14.09 -8.29
C ALA A 77 -3.02 -13.16 -8.10
N ARG A 78 -4.25 -13.71 -8.05
CA ARG A 78 -5.50 -12.99 -7.79
C ARG A 78 -5.63 -12.48 -6.35
N ARG A 79 -4.66 -12.81 -5.49
CA ARG A 79 -4.62 -12.45 -4.07
C ARG A 79 -3.36 -11.69 -3.70
N LEU A 80 -2.46 -11.42 -4.63
CA LEU A 80 -1.19 -10.74 -4.36
C LEU A 80 -1.27 -9.29 -4.84
N VAL A 81 -1.42 -8.32 -3.94
CA VAL A 81 -1.52 -6.89 -4.29
C VAL A 81 -0.12 -6.30 -4.45
N PRO A 82 0.24 -5.80 -5.65
CA PRO A 82 1.49 -5.08 -5.83
C PRO A 82 1.40 -3.70 -5.17
N ILE A 83 2.42 -3.30 -4.41
CA ILE A 83 2.49 -2.03 -3.70
C ILE A 83 3.75 -1.24 -4.03
N TYR A 84 3.65 0.08 -3.86
CA TYR A 84 4.80 0.98 -3.77
C TYR A 84 4.95 1.45 -2.33
N ILE A 85 6.19 1.44 -1.84
CA ILE A 85 6.58 2.09 -0.59
C ILE A 85 7.17 3.46 -0.94
N HIS A 86 6.85 4.46 -0.13
CA HIS A 86 7.37 5.80 -0.30
C HIS A 86 7.76 6.39 1.06
N GLY A 87 9.01 6.85 1.15
CA GLY A 87 9.50 7.70 2.21
C GLY A 87 9.84 9.06 1.63
N ASP A 88 9.36 10.13 2.25
CA ASP A 88 9.72 11.50 1.89
C ASP A 88 10.01 12.32 3.14
N GLU A 89 11.10 13.09 3.10
CA GLU A 89 11.46 14.03 4.16
C GLU A 89 10.95 15.42 3.74
N GLY A 90 9.75 15.76 4.22
CA GLY A 90 9.15 17.05 3.93
C GLY A 90 10.00 18.19 4.48
N GLN A 91 10.71 18.90 3.60
CA GLN A 91 11.44 20.11 3.94
C GLN A 91 10.56 21.33 3.63
N HIS A 92 10.14 22.07 4.66
CA HIS A 92 9.53 23.39 4.47
C HIS A 92 10.46 24.47 5.01
N TYR A 93 10.65 25.53 4.23
CA TYR A 93 11.50 26.67 4.60
C TYR A 93 11.06 27.21 5.97
N LYS A 94 11.93 27.07 6.98
CA LYS A 94 11.77 27.43 8.42
C LYS A 94 11.09 26.43 9.36
N ARG A 95 10.74 25.20 8.95
CA ARG A 95 10.27 24.14 9.87
C ARG A 95 11.22 22.95 9.88
N ASN A 96 11.37 22.32 11.03
CA ASN A 96 12.13 21.08 11.15
C ASN A 96 11.48 20.01 10.28
N ALA A 97 12.32 19.23 9.61
CA ALA A 97 11.85 18.29 8.61
C ALA A 97 11.07 17.13 9.26
N VAL A 98 10.20 16.50 8.49
CA VAL A 98 9.39 15.37 8.95
C VAL A 98 9.51 14.25 7.92
N MET A 99 9.90 13.07 8.38
CA MET A 99 9.86 11.85 7.59
C MET A 99 8.43 11.32 7.57
N VAL A 100 7.89 11.10 6.38
CA VAL A 100 6.59 10.45 6.18
C VAL A 100 6.83 9.15 5.44
N LEU A 101 6.45 8.04 6.07
CA LEU A 101 6.48 6.71 5.47
C LEU A 101 5.05 6.28 5.14
N GLN A 102 4.83 5.87 3.90
CA GLN A 102 3.52 5.45 3.41
C GLN A 102 3.68 4.37 2.35
N PHE A 103 2.59 3.66 2.05
CA PHE A 103 2.51 2.74 0.93
C PHE A 103 1.24 2.99 0.12
N GLN A 104 1.20 2.45 -1.10
CA GLN A 104 0.03 2.53 -1.98
C GLN A 104 0.00 1.33 -2.90
N SER A 105 -1.19 0.90 -3.31
CA SER A 105 -1.31 -0.09 -4.39
C SER A 105 -0.76 0.48 -5.71
N VAL A 106 -0.14 -0.37 -6.53
CA VAL A 106 0.22 -0.02 -7.92
C VAL A 106 -1.04 0.23 -8.76
N LEU A 107 -2.09 -0.54 -8.49
CA LEU A 107 -3.39 -0.45 -9.18
C LEU A 107 -4.26 0.68 -8.63
N GLY A 108 -5.08 1.27 -9.49
CA GLY A 108 -5.96 2.38 -9.13
C GLY A 108 -6.75 2.93 -10.32
N ARG A 109 -7.04 4.24 -10.29
CA ARG A 109 -7.94 4.92 -11.24
C ARG A 109 -7.24 5.59 -12.44
N GLY A 110 -5.92 5.52 -12.49
CA GLY A 110 -5.09 5.97 -13.61
C GLY A 110 -4.36 7.25 -13.39
N THR A 111 -4.15 7.97 -14.48
CA THR A 111 -3.47 9.27 -14.48
C THR A 111 -4.43 10.33 -15.02
N SER A 112 -4.18 11.59 -14.71
CA SER A 112 -4.96 12.72 -15.25
C SER A 112 -4.89 12.83 -16.77
N ARG A 113 -3.89 12.22 -17.44
CA ARG A 113 -3.70 12.28 -18.89
C ARG A 113 -4.46 11.22 -19.68
N LEU A 114 -5.01 10.21 -19.02
CA LEU A 114 -5.72 9.09 -19.67
C LEU A 114 -7.21 9.40 -19.95
N SER A 115 -7.74 10.55 -19.53
CA SER A 115 -9.18 10.83 -19.61
C SER A 115 -9.72 11.23 -20.99
N GLU A 116 -8.89 11.49 -22.01
CA GLU A 116 -9.37 12.10 -23.26
C GLU A 116 -9.05 11.34 -24.56
N ALA A 117 -8.12 10.38 -24.58
CA ALA A 117 -7.58 9.87 -25.86
C ALA A 117 -7.59 8.35 -26.09
N ARG A 118 -7.89 7.50 -25.11
CA ARG A 118 -7.87 6.03 -25.31
C ARG A 118 -8.91 5.33 -24.45
N GLN A 119 -9.98 4.84 -25.09
CA GLN A 119 -10.72 3.67 -24.59
C GLN A 119 -9.77 2.47 -24.74
N GLY A 120 -8.99 2.18 -23.70
CA GLY A 120 -7.94 1.16 -23.70
C GLY A 120 -6.74 1.66 -22.91
N ASP A 121 -6.41 0.99 -21.81
CA ASP A 121 -5.42 1.47 -20.87
C ASP A 121 -3.96 1.17 -21.25
N VAL A 122 -3.03 1.54 -20.36
CA VAL A 122 -1.57 1.25 -20.36
C VAL A 122 -1.24 -0.21 -20.74
N PHE A 123 -2.14 -1.14 -20.46
CA PHE A 123 -2.02 -2.59 -20.64
C PHE A 123 -2.91 -3.16 -21.77
N GLY A 124 -3.59 -2.30 -22.55
CA GLY A 124 -4.22 -2.67 -23.81
C GLY A 124 -5.62 -3.31 -23.75
N ASN A 125 -6.31 -3.28 -22.60
CA ASN A 125 -7.62 -3.92 -22.44
C ASN A 125 -8.79 -2.90 -22.42
N GLU A 126 -9.94 -3.32 -22.97
CA GLU A 126 -11.18 -2.53 -23.04
C GLU A 126 -11.81 -2.25 -21.65
N GLN A 127 -11.43 -3.03 -20.62
CA GLN A 127 -11.95 -2.90 -19.26
C GLN A 127 -11.17 -1.91 -18.36
N GLY A 128 -10.10 -1.30 -18.87
CA GLY A 128 -9.44 -0.17 -18.21
C GLY A 128 -8.75 -0.51 -16.88
N TYR A 129 -7.57 -1.10 -16.93
CA TYR A 129 -6.67 -1.20 -15.79
C TYR A 129 -5.91 0.11 -15.62
N TYR A 130 -5.66 0.58 -14.40
CA TYR A 130 -4.94 1.84 -14.31
C TYR A 130 -3.99 1.94 -13.12
N VAL A 131 -2.94 2.74 -13.27
CA VAL A 131 -1.99 3.03 -12.19
C VAL A 131 -2.60 3.95 -11.12
N ASN A 132 -2.14 3.87 -9.87
CA ASN A 132 -2.72 4.64 -8.77
C ASN A 132 -2.22 6.10 -8.66
N GLN A 133 -2.45 6.92 -9.70
CA GLN A 133 -1.97 8.32 -9.74
C GLN A 133 -3.09 9.37 -9.89
N LYS A 134 -4.35 8.95 -9.91
CA LYS A 134 -5.52 9.81 -10.11
C LYS A 134 -6.45 9.68 -8.93
N GLY A 135 -6.84 10.83 -8.37
CA GLY A 135 -7.71 10.92 -7.21
C GLY A 135 -7.05 11.70 -6.07
N VAL A 136 -7.75 11.73 -4.94
CA VAL A 136 -7.25 12.39 -3.72
C VAL A 136 -6.21 11.49 -3.08
N THR A 137 -5.00 12.01 -2.88
CA THR A 137 -3.87 11.27 -2.29
C THR A 137 -4.19 10.67 -0.92
N LEU A 138 -5.04 11.34 -0.12
CA LEU A 138 -5.50 10.84 1.18
C LEU A 138 -6.27 9.51 1.12
N ARG A 139 -6.79 9.13 -0.06
CA ARG A 139 -7.50 7.86 -0.26
C ARG A 139 -6.65 6.81 -0.96
N THR A 140 -5.47 7.16 -1.48
CA THR A 140 -4.65 6.24 -2.28
C THR A 140 -3.28 5.98 -1.66
N ARG A 141 -2.79 6.89 -0.80
CA ARG A 141 -1.54 6.77 -0.05
C ARG A 141 -1.86 6.48 1.41
N LEU A 142 -1.58 5.26 1.82
CA LEU A 142 -1.88 4.73 3.14
C LEU A 142 -0.69 4.98 4.06
N LEU A 143 -0.93 5.76 5.10
CA LEU A 143 0.12 6.19 6.02
C LEU A 143 0.60 4.99 6.86
N PHE A 144 1.91 4.76 6.91
CA PHE A 144 2.50 3.86 7.89
C PHE A 144 2.88 4.62 9.16
N SER A 145 3.69 5.68 9.04
CA SER A 145 4.12 6.47 10.20
C SER A 145 4.68 7.83 9.81
N VAL A 146 4.80 8.72 10.80
CA VAL A 146 5.32 10.08 10.66
C VAL A 146 6.32 10.33 11.79
N MET A 147 7.57 10.63 11.43
CA MET A 147 8.64 10.86 12.39
C MET A 147 9.27 12.24 12.21
N PRO A 148 9.20 13.13 13.22
CA PRO A 148 9.93 14.39 13.21
C PRO A 148 11.46 14.17 13.18
N LYS A 149 12.18 15.04 12.46
CA LYS A 149 13.64 14.95 12.31
C LYS A 149 14.38 14.86 13.63
N GLU A 150 13.91 15.55 14.66
CA GLU A 150 14.53 15.58 15.99
C GLU A 150 14.64 14.19 16.62
N GLN A 151 13.74 13.26 16.26
CA GLN A 151 13.74 11.90 16.80
C GLN A 151 14.82 11.00 16.20
N TYR A 152 15.27 11.28 14.97
CA TYR A 152 16.30 10.50 14.27
C TYR A 152 17.54 11.30 13.88
N ALA A 153 17.59 12.61 14.15
CA ALA A 153 18.74 13.46 13.84
C ALA A 153 20.01 13.03 14.57
N HIS A 154 19.85 12.49 15.78
CA HIS A 154 20.96 12.08 16.64
C HIS A 154 21.26 10.57 16.55
N SER A 155 20.34 9.78 15.99
CA SER A 155 20.48 8.34 15.86
C SER A 155 19.74 7.86 14.62
N ALA A 156 20.50 7.45 13.59
CA ALA A 156 19.94 6.83 12.40
C ALA A 156 19.19 5.53 12.73
N GLN A 157 19.62 4.83 13.79
CA GLN A 157 18.98 3.61 14.28
C GLN A 157 17.48 3.80 14.53
N THR A 158 17.05 4.96 15.02
CA THR A 158 15.63 5.24 15.25
C THR A 158 14.83 5.16 13.93
N LEU A 159 15.35 5.68 12.83
CA LEU A 159 14.67 5.58 11.54
C LEU A 159 14.80 4.18 10.93
N GLU A 160 15.95 3.53 11.10
CA GLU A 160 16.18 2.15 10.65
C GLU A 160 15.23 1.16 11.33
N ASP A 161 15.07 1.26 12.66
CA ASP A 161 14.13 0.46 13.43
C ASP A 161 12.69 0.67 12.94
N LEU A 162 12.29 1.92 12.65
CA LEU A 162 10.97 2.21 12.11
C LEU A 162 10.76 1.55 10.74
N CYS A 163 11.75 1.61 9.85
CA CYS A 163 11.73 0.94 8.56
C CYS A 163 11.70 -0.59 8.71
N GLU A 164 12.43 -1.14 9.69
CA GLU A 164 12.42 -2.58 9.97
C GLU A 164 11.03 -3.06 10.37
N ARG A 165 10.29 -2.30 11.19
CA ARG A 165 8.89 -2.62 11.55
C ARG A 165 7.96 -2.63 10.34
N LEU A 166 8.15 -1.72 9.38
CA LEU A 166 7.41 -1.77 8.11
C LEU A 166 7.76 -3.03 7.31
N CYS A 167 9.06 -3.34 7.18
CA CYS A 167 9.53 -4.51 6.45
C CYS A 167 9.05 -5.84 7.08
N GLU A 168 9.02 -5.95 8.40
CA GLU A 168 8.51 -7.12 9.12
C GLU A 168 7.02 -7.34 8.85
N ASP A 169 6.21 -6.29 8.93
CA ASP A 169 4.77 -6.37 8.65
C ASP A 169 4.49 -6.72 7.19
N LEU A 170 5.22 -6.11 6.26
CA LEU A 170 5.12 -6.44 4.83
C LEU A 170 5.59 -7.86 4.53
N LYS A 171 6.64 -8.34 5.18
CA LYS A 171 7.10 -9.73 5.03
C LYS A 171 6.04 -10.72 5.51
N SER A 172 5.39 -10.44 6.64
CA SER A 172 4.28 -11.29 7.12
C SER A 172 3.07 -11.18 6.19
N ALA A 173 2.72 -9.98 5.72
CA ALA A 173 1.65 -9.80 4.74
C ALA A 173 1.94 -10.54 3.42
N PHE A 174 3.19 -10.60 3.00
CA PHE A 174 3.63 -11.32 1.81
C PHE A 174 3.59 -12.84 2.01
N LEU A 175 4.20 -13.37 3.08
CA LEU A 175 4.33 -14.82 3.28
C LEU A 175 3.07 -15.46 3.88
N ASP A 176 2.52 -14.85 4.92
CA ASP A 176 1.42 -15.41 5.69
C ASP A 176 0.05 -14.97 5.17
N GLY A 177 0.00 -13.80 4.51
CA GLY A 177 -1.23 -13.16 4.05
C GLY A 177 -2.03 -12.52 5.18
N VAL A 178 -2.79 -11.49 4.84
CA VAL A 178 -3.75 -10.84 5.73
C VAL A 178 -5.08 -11.54 5.62
N GLN A 179 -5.57 -12.10 6.74
CA GLN A 179 -6.88 -12.73 6.77
C GLN A 179 -8.00 -11.69 6.66
N LEU A 180 -8.90 -11.91 5.70
CA LEU A 180 -10.11 -11.12 5.46
C LEU A 180 -11.29 -11.69 6.26
N MET A 181 -12.40 -10.94 6.34
CA MET A 181 -13.61 -11.31 7.06
C MET A 181 -14.27 -12.59 6.54
N ASP A 182 -14.11 -12.90 5.24
CA ASP A 182 -14.59 -14.14 4.64
C ASP A 182 -13.68 -15.36 4.92
N GLY A 183 -12.59 -15.15 5.67
CA GLY A 183 -11.60 -16.17 6.02
C GLY A 183 -10.53 -16.39 4.94
N SER A 184 -10.66 -15.78 3.76
CA SER A 184 -9.63 -15.81 2.73
C SER A 184 -8.44 -14.92 3.10
N LYS A 185 -7.37 -14.99 2.31
CA LYS A 185 -6.13 -14.24 2.54
C LYS A 185 -5.82 -13.32 1.37
N LEU A 186 -5.32 -12.13 1.69
CA LEU A 186 -4.78 -11.17 0.73
C LEU A 186 -3.32 -10.89 1.08
N HIS A 187 -2.44 -10.95 0.08
CA HIS A 187 -1.00 -10.79 0.21
C HIS A 187 -0.56 -9.44 -0.36
N LEU A 188 0.58 -8.91 0.09
CA LEU A 188 1.17 -7.66 -0.41
C LEU A 188 2.58 -7.93 -0.95
N ALA A 189 2.94 -7.40 -2.12
CA ALA A 189 4.28 -7.53 -2.74
C ALA A 189 4.84 -6.21 -3.25
#